data_AF-A0A972I620-F1
#
_entry.id   AF-A0A972I620-F1
#
_cell.length_a   1.000
_cell.length_b   1.000
_cell.length_c   1.000
_cell.angle_alpha   90.00
_cell.angle_beta   90.00
_cell.angle_gamma   90.00
#
_symmetry.space_group_name_H-M   'P 1'
#
loop_
_entity.id
_entity.type
_entity.pdbx_description
1 polymer ?
#
loop_
_entity_poly.entity_id
_entity_poly.type
_entity_poly.pdbx_seq_one_letter_code
_entity_poly.pdbx_strand_id
1 'polypeptide(L)'
;MEKSNIVHSRNKLVLKILWFSIFLGMISNYLNKAPLKEVIALVVIGFLGTGIATYMTYKRKYEEQVRYVILVGMSLLTFMIISFSQDIADYILLYYCLAVITLYHDFKLIIIEGVIVSLITIYFFLAYSFKELSPTHMITLNFYLIITTTVLAFQSKIGANMRNSLVIGVLVLRLFPSGENPAA
;
A
#
# COMPACT_ATOMS: atom_id res chain seq x y z
N MET A 1 7.21 -18.68 -16.14
CA MET A 1 8.29 -17.69 -15.95
C MET A 1 7.79 -16.25 -15.96
N GLU A 2 6.90 -15.85 -16.88
CA GLU A 2 6.44 -14.46 -17.02
C GLU A 2 5.69 -13.90 -15.79
N LYS A 3 4.78 -14.67 -15.19
CA LYS A 3 4.03 -14.25 -13.99
C LYS A 3 4.93 -13.98 -12.77
N SER A 4 5.91 -14.84 -12.49
CA SER A 4 6.85 -14.65 -11.38
C SER A 4 7.72 -13.41 -11.61
N ASN A 5 8.16 -13.14 -12.84
CA ASN A 5 8.91 -11.91 -13.15
C ASN A 5 8.09 -10.64 -12.87
N ILE A 6 6.79 -10.65 -13.15
CA ILE A 6 5.89 -9.52 -12.85
C ILE A 6 5.75 -9.32 -11.34
N VAL A 7 5.52 -10.40 -10.57
CA VAL A 7 5.39 -10.35 -9.11
C VAL A 7 6.69 -9.86 -8.47
N HIS A 8 7.84 -10.40 -8.90
CA HIS A 8 9.15 -9.97 -8.46
C HIS A 8 9.41 -8.48 -8.72
N SER A 9 9.08 -8.00 -9.93
CA SER A 9 9.24 -6.60 -10.30
C SER A 9 8.40 -5.67 -9.41
N ARG A 10 7.15 -6.05 -9.13
CA ARG A 10 6.27 -5.32 -8.20
C ARG A 10 6.82 -5.29 -6.79
N ASN A 11 7.27 -6.42 -6.26
CA ASN A 11 7.91 -6.47 -4.94
C ASN A 11 9.12 -5.55 -4.87
N LYS A 12 9.98 -5.55 -5.89
CA LYS A 12 11.16 -4.68 -5.95
C LYS A 12 10.78 -3.19 -6.00
N LEU A 13 9.73 -2.83 -6.72
CA LEU A 13 9.20 -1.46 -6.74
C LEU A 13 8.72 -1.03 -5.35
N VAL A 14 7.85 -1.82 -4.74
CA VAL A 14 7.28 -1.53 -3.41
C VAL A 14 8.37 -1.42 -2.36
N LEU A 15 9.35 -2.32 -2.36
CA LEU A 15 10.48 -2.26 -1.42
C LEU A 15 11.31 -0.99 -1.55
N LYS A 16 11.56 -0.50 -2.78
CA LYS A 16 12.27 0.77 -2.97
C LYS A 16 11.50 1.93 -2.36
N ILE A 17 10.17 1.95 -2.55
CA ILE A 17 9.31 2.99 -1.99
C ILE A 17 9.29 2.89 -0.46
N LEU A 18 9.17 1.69 0.11
CA LEU A 18 9.17 1.48 1.56
C LEU A 18 10.49 1.93 2.20
N TRP A 19 11.64 1.55 1.63
CA TRP A 19 12.94 2.00 2.13
C TRP A 19 13.10 3.51 2.06
N PHE A 20 12.66 4.13 0.95
CA PHE A 20 12.64 5.58 0.81
C PHE A 20 11.73 6.24 1.86
N SER A 21 10.56 5.68 2.09
CA SER A 21 9.61 6.21 3.06
C SER A 21 10.04 6.01 4.51
N ILE A 22 10.73 4.92 4.86
CA ILE A 22 11.35 4.76 6.18
C ILE A 22 12.41 5.84 6.40
N PHE A 23 13.25 6.09 5.39
CA PHE A 23 14.25 7.16 5.47
C PHE A 23 13.60 8.53 5.68
N LEU A 24 12.55 8.84 4.91
CA LEU A 24 11.82 10.10 5.05
C LEU A 24 11.10 10.19 6.41
N GLY A 25 10.54 9.09 6.91
CA GLY A 25 9.90 9.00 8.22
C GLY A 25 10.88 9.25 9.37
N MET A 26 12.11 8.72 9.27
CA MET A 26 13.17 9.01 10.25
C MET A 26 13.54 10.49 10.28
N ILE A 27 13.64 11.13 9.11
CA ILE A 27 13.89 12.57 9.01
C ILE A 27 12.74 13.35 9.66
N SER A 28 11.49 12.99 9.33
CA SER A 28 10.30 13.62 9.91
C SER A 28 10.30 13.54 11.43
N ASN A 29 10.57 12.34 11.98
CA ASN A 29 10.62 12.14 13.43
C ASN A 29 11.72 12.96 14.10
N TYR A 30 12.88 13.08 13.46
CA TYR A 30 13.97 13.92 13.96
C TYR A 30 13.59 15.41 13.99
N LEU A 31 12.96 15.91 12.92
CA LEU A 31 12.53 17.32 12.82
C LEU A 31 11.42 17.66 13.81
N ASN A 32 10.44 16.78 13.99
CA ASN A 32 9.30 16.99 14.89
C ASN A 32 9.62 16.68 16.36
N LYS A 33 10.85 16.23 16.67
CA LYS A 33 11.25 15.77 18.01
C LYS A 33 10.26 14.73 18.57
N ALA A 34 9.88 13.79 17.71
CA ALA A 34 8.86 12.79 18.01
C ALA A 34 9.24 11.96 19.25
N PRO A 35 8.25 11.48 20.03
CA PRO A 35 8.47 10.58 21.14
C PRO A 35 9.36 9.39 20.76
N LEU A 36 10.29 9.06 21.65
CA LEU A 36 11.27 8.00 21.41
C LEU A 36 10.62 6.63 21.11
N LYS A 37 9.40 6.40 21.61
CA LYS A 37 8.60 5.20 21.33
C LYS A 37 8.19 5.09 19.86
N GLU A 38 7.83 6.20 19.20
CA GLU A 38 7.49 6.22 17.77
C GLU A 38 8.71 5.97 16.91
N VAL A 39 9.84 6.57 17.28
CA VAL A 39 11.12 6.36 16.60
C VAL A 39 11.53 4.89 16.68
N ILE A 40 11.43 4.28 17.87
CA ILE A 40 11.70 2.86 18.06
C ILE A 40 10.73 2.00 17.23
N ALA A 41 9.43 2.33 17.19
CA ALA A 41 8.46 1.59 16.40
C ALA A 41 8.84 1.60 14.91
N LEU A 42 9.20 2.77 14.36
CA LEU A 42 9.64 2.91 12.98
C LEU A 42 10.92 2.12 12.70
N VAL A 43 11.92 2.23 13.58
CA VAL A 43 13.20 1.54 13.40
C VAL A 43 13.02 0.03 13.52
N VAL A 44 12.34 -0.46 14.56
CA VAL A 44 12.22 -1.90 14.82
C VAL A 44 11.21 -2.53 13.87
N ILE A 45 9.96 -2.07 13.88
CA ILE A 45 8.88 -2.69 13.10
C ILE A 45 9.05 -2.38 11.61
N GLY A 46 9.40 -1.13 11.28
CA GLY A 46 9.60 -0.72 9.89
C GLY A 46 10.78 -1.43 9.23
N PHE A 47 11.96 -1.50 9.88
CA PHE A 47 13.08 -2.26 9.33
C PHE A 47 12.85 -3.77 9.37
N LEU A 48 12.23 -4.33 10.41
CA LEU A 48 11.98 -5.78 10.44
C LEU A 48 11.00 -6.17 9.33
N GLY A 49 9.86 -5.49 9.20
CA GLY A 49 8.87 -5.77 8.16
C GLY A 49 9.45 -5.62 6.75
N THR A 50 10.09 -4.48 6.49
CA THR A 50 10.68 -4.20 5.17
C THR A 50 11.92 -5.06 4.90
N GLY A 51 12.71 -5.36 5.93
CA GLY A 51 13.89 -6.22 5.85
C GLY A 51 13.55 -7.68 5.56
N ILE A 52 12.53 -8.23 6.21
CA ILE A 52 12.01 -9.59 5.91
C ILE A 52 11.48 -9.62 4.47
N ALA A 53 10.69 -8.64 4.06
CA ALA A 53 10.18 -8.54 2.69
C ALA A 53 11.32 -8.40 1.67
N THR A 54 12.37 -7.66 2.00
CA THR A 54 13.59 -7.52 1.19
C THR A 54 14.29 -8.86 1.04
N TYR A 55 14.53 -9.56 2.15
CA TYR A 55 15.17 -10.86 2.15
C TYR A 55 14.42 -11.87 1.28
N MET A 56 13.10 -11.98 1.44
CA MET A 56 12.24 -12.87 0.64
C MET A 56 12.30 -12.55 -0.85
N THR A 57 12.26 -11.26 -1.19
CA THR A 57 12.30 -10.79 -2.59
C THR A 57 13.66 -11.08 -3.24
N TYR A 58 14.78 -10.82 -2.56
CA TYR A 58 16.12 -11.07 -3.09
C TYR A 58 16.41 -12.56 -3.26
N LYS A 59 15.96 -13.40 -2.32
CA LYS A 59 16.07 -14.86 -2.44
C LYS A 59 15.12 -15.47 -3.46
N ARG A 60 14.23 -14.68 -4.07
CA ARG A 60 13.15 -15.15 -4.97
C ARG A 60 12.32 -16.30 -4.37
N LYS A 61 12.18 -16.30 -3.04
CA LYS A 61 11.44 -17.34 -2.31
C LYS A 61 10.14 -16.73 -1.80
N TYR A 62 9.03 -17.39 -2.07
CA TYR A 62 7.70 -16.94 -1.62
C TYR A 62 7.32 -15.52 -2.11
N GLU A 63 7.56 -15.24 -3.40
CA GLU A 63 7.35 -13.90 -3.97
C GLU A 63 5.90 -13.42 -3.86
N GLU A 64 4.93 -14.33 -3.92
CA GLU A 64 3.51 -13.99 -3.75
C GLU A 64 3.14 -13.67 -2.29
N GLN A 65 3.93 -14.15 -1.32
CA GLN A 65 3.71 -13.94 0.10
C GLN A 65 4.23 -12.58 0.57
N VAL A 66 5.21 -12.01 -0.12
CA VAL A 66 5.83 -10.70 0.22
C VAL A 66 4.79 -9.60 0.39
N ARG A 67 3.77 -9.57 -0.47
CA ARG A 67 2.69 -8.57 -0.39
C ARG A 67 1.87 -8.66 0.90
N TYR A 68 1.71 -9.86 1.46
CA TYR A 68 1.01 -10.06 2.74
C TYR A 68 1.91 -9.72 3.92
N VAL A 69 3.22 -9.98 3.82
CA VAL A 69 4.20 -9.54 4.83
C VAL A 69 4.21 -8.01 4.92
N ILE A 70 4.21 -7.33 3.76
CA ILE A 70 4.14 -5.86 3.72
C ILE A 70 2.82 -5.35 4.26
N LEU A 71 1.70 -5.96 3.89
CA LEU A 71 0.38 -5.63 4.45
C LEU A 71 0.41 -5.68 5.98
N VAL A 72 0.75 -6.85 6.55
CA VAL A 72 0.77 -7.02 8.02
C VAL A 72 1.79 -6.09 8.68
N GLY A 73 2.98 -5.94 8.10
CA GLY A 73 4.03 -5.07 8.64
C GLY A 73 3.62 -3.60 8.67
N MET A 74 2.98 -3.11 7.61
CA MET A 74 2.50 -1.73 7.49
C MET A 74 1.32 -1.45 8.41
N SER A 75 0.34 -2.36 8.48
CA SER A 75 -0.79 -2.20 9.41
C SER A 75 -0.32 -2.22 10.86
N LEU A 76 0.61 -3.11 11.22
CA LEU A 76 1.17 -3.19 12.57
C LEU A 76 1.99 -1.93 12.92
N LEU A 77 2.83 -1.47 12.00
CA LEU A 77 3.60 -0.25 12.18
C LEU A 77 2.69 0.95 12.42
N THR A 78 1.66 1.10 11.58
CA THR A 78 0.71 2.22 11.66
C THR A 78 -0.08 2.18 12.95
N PHE A 79 -0.54 0.99 13.36
CA PHE A 79 -1.20 0.81 14.64
C PHE A 79 -0.31 1.26 15.82
N MET A 80 0.97 0.89 15.81
CA MET A 80 1.90 1.27 16.88
C MET A 80 2.19 2.77 16.91
N ILE A 81 2.42 3.39 15.75
CA ILE A 81 2.67 4.84 15.66
C ILE A 81 1.48 5.62 16.21
N ILE A 82 0.25 5.33 15.73
CA ILE A 82 -0.97 6.03 16.17
C ILE A 82 -1.24 5.81 17.67
N SER A 83 -0.92 4.63 18.21
CA SER A 83 -1.01 4.37 19.66
C SER A 83 -0.10 5.26 20.49
N PHE A 84 1.08 5.61 19.97
CA PHE A 84 2.08 6.34 20.74
C PHE A 84 1.92 7.86 20.62
N SER A 85 1.64 8.38 19.43
CA SER A 85 1.52 9.81 19.21
C SER A 85 0.18 10.36 19.63
N GLN A 86 -0.90 9.61 19.36
CA GLN A 86 -2.28 10.08 19.44
C GLN A 86 -2.49 11.40 18.68
N ASP A 87 -1.71 11.63 17.61
CA ASP A 87 -1.85 12.79 16.74
C ASP A 87 -2.75 12.46 15.54
N ILE A 88 -3.60 13.40 15.16
CA ILE A 88 -4.43 13.29 13.97
C ILE A 88 -3.58 13.22 12.69
N ALA A 89 -2.39 13.83 12.68
CA ALA A 89 -1.47 13.81 11.54
C ALA A 89 -1.05 12.37 11.19
N ASP A 90 -0.89 11.50 12.19
CA ASP A 90 -0.49 10.11 11.98
C ASP A 90 -1.61 9.24 11.39
N TYR A 91 -2.86 9.69 11.41
CA TYR A 91 -3.93 9.02 10.66
C TYR A 91 -3.72 9.12 9.14
N ILE A 92 -2.95 10.09 8.64
CA ILE A 92 -2.57 10.14 7.21
C ILE A 92 -1.76 8.90 6.83
N LEU A 93 -1.04 8.29 7.77
CA LEU A 93 -0.26 7.07 7.55
C LEU A 93 -1.15 5.88 7.14
N LEU A 94 -2.41 5.84 7.57
CA LEU A 94 -3.39 4.84 7.16
C LEU A 94 -3.69 4.93 5.65
N TYR A 95 -3.85 6.14 5.13
CA TYR A 95 -4.03 6.38 3.69
C TYR A 95 -2.77 6.04 2.91
N TYR A 96 -1.60 6.35 3.47
CA TYR A 96 -0.32 5.98 2.87
C TYR A 96 -0.18 4.44 2.78
N CYS A 97 -0.53 3.69 3.83
CA CYS A 97 -0.51 2.22 3.82
C CYS A 97 -1.40 1.67 2.71
N LEU A 98 -2.63 2.17 2.63
CA LEU A 98 -3.56 1.81 1.57
C LEU A 98 -2.95 2.08 0.18
N ALA A 99 -2.37 3.26 -0.03
CA ALA A 99 -1.73 3.65 -1.29
C ALA A 99 -0.58 2.70 -1.67
N VAL A 100 0.29 2.33 -0.73
CA VAL A 100 1.38 1.38 -0.98
C VAL A 100 0.82 0.01 -1.40
N ILE A 101 -0.23 -0.49 -0.74
CA ILE A 101 -0.85 -1.76 -1.09
C ILE A 101 -1.45 -1.74 -2.50
N THR A 102 -1.94 -0.58 -2.97
CA THR A 102 -2.47 -0.48 -4.35
C THR A 102 -1.43 -0.73 -5.44
N LEU A 103 -0.14 -0.54 -5.16
CA LEU A 103 0.94 -0.79 -6.12
C LEU A 103 1.03 -2.26 -6.52
N TYR A 104 0.48 -3.16 -5.70
CA TYR A 104 0.32 -4.55 -6.06
C TYR A 104 -0.74 -4.78 -7.13
N HIS A 105 -1.59 -3.78 -7.41
CA HIS A 105 -2.74 -3.85 -8.30
C HIS A 105 -3.55 -5.14 -8.10
N ASP A 106 -3.76 -5.50 -6.83
CA ASP A 106 -4.56 -6.66 -6.44
C ASP A 106 -5.81 -6.18 -5.71
N PHE A 107 -6.95 -6.32 -6.39
CA PHE A 107 -8.26 -5.91 -5.87
C PHE A 107 -8.54 -6.49 -4.48
N LYS A 108 -8.24 -7.79 -4.26
CA LYS A 108 -8.53 -8.44 -2.97
C LYS A 108 -7.67 -7.86 -1.87
N LEU A 109 -6.40 -7.60 -2.17
CA LEU A 109 -5.46 -7.06 -1.19
C LEU A 109 -5.82 -5.63 -0.77
N ILE A 110 -6.27 -4.81 -1.71
CA ILE A 110 -6.74 -3.44 -1.44
C ILE A 110 -7.97 -3.43 -0.54
N ILE A 111 -8.95 -4.31 -0.79
CA ILE A 111 -10.15 -4.42 0.05
C ILE A 111 -9.78 -4.89 1.46
N ILE A 112 -8.89 -5.88 1.59
CA ILE A 112 -8.42 -6.36 2.90
C ILE A 112 -7.76 -5.21 3.68
N GLU A 113 -6.86 -4.47 3.04
CA GLU A 113 -6.18 -3.34 3.69
C GLU A 113 -7.16 -2.22 4.08
N GLY A 114 -8.12 -1.89 3.22
CA GLY A 114 -9.15 -0.90 3.55
C GLY A 114 -10.00 -1.30 4.75
N VAL A 115 -10.34 -2.58 4.87
CA VAL A 115 -11.04 -3.10 6.06
C VAL A 115 -10.16 -2.97 7.30
N ILE A 116 -8.89 -3.37 7.24
CA ILE A 116 -7.97 -3.28 8.37
C ILE A 116 -7.82 -1.83 8.84
N VAL A 117 -7.56 -0.91 7.91
CA VAL A 117 -7.40 0.51 8.20
C VAL A 117 -8.67 1.14 8.77
N SER A 118 -9.85 0.77 8.27
CA SER A 118 -11.13 1.20 8.86
C SER A 118 -11.31 0.66 10.29
N LEU A 119 -10.99 -0.61 10.53
CA LEU A 119 -11.07 -1.20 11.87
C LEU A 119 -10.10 -0.53 12.85
N ILE A 120 -8.88 -0.22 12.41
CA ILE A 120 -7.89 0.55 13.18
C ILE A 120 -8.48 1.91 13.55
N THR A 121 -9.09 2.61 12.60
CA THR A 121 -9.69 3.94 12.82
C THR A 121 -10.81 3.88 13.87
N ILE A 122 -11.70 2.89 13.78
CA ILE A 122 -12.79 2.67 14.75
C ILE A 122 -12.22 2.33 16.13
N TYR A 123 -11.25 1.42 16.19
CA TYR A 123 -10.62 1.00 17.45
C TYR A 123 -10.00 2.18 18.19
N PHE A 124 -9.18 2.99 17.52
CA PHE A 124 -8.51 4.12 18.16
C PHE A 124 -9.49 5.18 18.64
N PHE A 125 -10.58 5.41 17.92
CA PHE A 125 -11.62 6.33 18.38
C PHE A 125 -12.32 5.84 19.66
N LEU A 126 -12.62 4.54 19.75
CA LEU A 126 -13.26 3.97 20.94
C LEU A 126 -12.30 3.93 22.14
N ALA A 127 -11.03 3.59 21.89
CA ALA A 127 -10.01 3.47 22.93
C ALA A 127 -9.51 4.84 23.43
N TYR A 128 -9.44 5.83 22.55
CA TYR A 128 -8.94 7.17 22.85
C TYR A 128 -10.01 8.19 22.50
N SER A 129 -10.64 8.75 23.53
CA SER A 129 -11.47 9.94 23.37
C SER A 129 -10.57 11.14 23.09
N PHE A 130 -10.24 11.35 21.81
CA PHE A 130 -9.59 12.57 21.35
C PHE A 130 -10.47 13.75 21.79
N LYS A 131 -9.97 14.56 22.73
CA LYS A 131 -10.72 15.71 23.27
C LYS A 131 -11.14 16.72 22.18
N GLU A 132 -10.46 16.70 21.04
CA GLU A 132 -10.67 17.63 19.93
C GLU A 132 -11.52 17.04 18.79
N LEU A 133 -11.78 15.73 18.76
CA LEU A 133 -12.57 15.10 17.70
C LEU A 133 -13.99 14.80 18.18
N SER A 134 -14.96 15.53 17.65
CA SER A 134 -16.37 15.11 17.72
C SER A 134 -16.58 13.76 17.01
N PRO A 135 -17.59 12.98 17.44
CA PRO A 135 -17.96 11.72 16.75
C PRO A 135 -18.27 11.90 15.26
N THR A 136 -18.72 13.09 14.85
CA THR A 136 -18.98 13.41 13.44
C THR A 136 -17.72 13.40 12.57
N HIS A 137 -16.58 13.86 13.08
CA HIS A 137 -15.31 13.82 12.35
C HIS A 137 -14.81 12.38 12.13
N MET A 138 -15.03 11.49 13.10
CA MET A 138 -14.69 10.05 12.96
C MET A 138 -15.47 9.42 11.80
N ILE A 139 -16.79 9.66 11.75
CA ILE A 139 -17.64 9.16 10.69
C ILE A 139 -17.07 9.65 9.35
N THR A 140 -16.83 10.95 9.21
CA THR A 140 -16.26 11.52 7.98
C THR A 140 -14.94 10.86 7.58
N LEU A 141 -14.00 10.67 8.50
CA LEU A 141 -12.71 10.02 8.21
C LEU A 141 -12.87 8.57 7.74
N ASN A 142 -13.74 7.79 8.38
CA ASN A 142 -14.01 6.42 7.94
C ASN A 142 -14.71 6.38 6.58
N PHE A 143 -15.65 7.29 6.33
CA PHE A 143 -16.30 7.37 5.02
C PHE A 143 -15.30 7.74 3.92
N TYR A 144 -14.35 8.65 4.19
CA TYR A 144 -13.27 8.94 3.27
C TYR A 144 -12.39 7.71 3.02
N LEU A 145 -12.02 6.96 4.04
CA LEU A 145 -11.28 5.70 3.87
C LEU A 145 -12.03 4.68 3.01
N ILE A 146 -13.34 4.52 3.23
CA ILE A 146 -14.18 3.58 2.45
C ILE A 146 -14.26 4.02 0.98
N ILE A 147 -14.51 5.31 0.73
CA ILE A 147 -14.57 5.86 -0.63
C ILE A 147 -13.22 5.69 -1.32
N THR A 148 -12.13 6.09 -0.66
CA THR A 148 -10.77 5.96 -1.20
C THR A 148 -10.42 4.50 -1.50
N THR A 149 -10.70 3.58 -0.58
CA THR A 149 -10.50 2.13 -0.79
C THR A 149 -11.28 1.65 -2.01
N THR A 150 -12.55 2.04 -2.12
CA THR A 150 -13.43 1.63 -3.21
C THR A 150 -12.87 2.12 -4.55
N VAL A 151 -12.54 3.40 -4.66
CA VAL A 151 -11.97 4.00 -5.87
C VAL A 151 -10.68 3.29 -6.28
N LEU A 152 -9.75 3.10 -5.33
CA LEU A 152 -8.47 2.43 -5.58
C LEU A 152 -8.65 0.96 -5.98
N ALA A 153 -9.57 0.25 -5.35
CA ALA A 153 -9.89 -1.13 -5.71
C ALA A 153 -10.42 -1.20 -7.15
N PHE A 154 -11.38 -0.37 -7.53
CA PHE A 154 -11.87 -0.32 -8.90
C PHE A 154 -10.81 0.12 -9.91
N GLN A 155 -9.97 1.11 -9.56
CA GLN A 155 -8.83 1.53 -10.38
C GLN A 155 -7.88 0.36 -10.67
N SER A 156 -7.62 -0.50 -9.68
CA SER A 156 -6.77 -1.68 -9.87
C SER A 156 -7.36 -2.66 -10.89
N LYS A 157 -8.69 -2.83 -10.90
CA LYS A 157 -9.41 -3.69 -11.85
C LYS A 157 -9.41 -3.10 -13.26
N ILE A 158 -9.67 -1.80 -13.39
CA ILE A 158 -9.63 -1.09 -14.68
C ILE A 158 -8.23 -1.17 -15.29
N GLY A 159 -7.18 -0.91 -14.50
CA GLY A 159 -5.78 -1.02 -14.93
C GLY A 159 -5.41 -2.43 -15.41
N ALA A 160 -5.92 -3.47 -14.74
CA ALA A 160 -5.72 -4.85 -15.19
C ALA A 160 -6.42 -5.13 -16.53
N ASN A 161 -7.65 -4.62 -16.72
CA ASN A 161 -8.40 -4.80 -17.96
C ASN A 161 -7.74 -4.11 -19.15
N MET A 162 -7.28 -2.85 -18.99
CA MET A 162 -6.60 -2.12 -20.06
C MET A 162 -5.34 -2.84 -20.55
N ARG A 163 -4.55 -3.41 -19.63
CA ARG A 163 -3.37 -4.20 -20.00
C ARG A 163 -3.73 -5.42 -20.85
N ASN A 164 -4.83 -6.10 -20.53
CA ASN A 164 -5.28 -7.26 -21.29
C ASN A 164 -5.78 -6.87 -22.69
N SER A 165 -6.53 -5.77 -22.81
CA SER A 165 -7.00 -5.27 -24.11
C SER A 165 -5.85 -4.88 -25.04
N LEU A 166 -4.78 -4.27 -24.52
CA LEU A 166 -3.57 -3.95 -25.29
C LEU A 166 -2.86 -5.19 -25.83
N VAL A 167 -2.74 -6.24 -25.00
CA VAL A 167 -2.14 -7.52 -25.44
C VAL A 167 -2.94 -8.13 -26.58
N ILE A 168 -4.27 -8.14 -26.48
CA ILE A 168 -5.15 -8.63 -27.56
C ILE A 168 -4.98 -7.79 -28.82
N GLY A 169 -4.97 -6.45 -28.71
CA GLY A 169 -4.78 -5.57 -29.86
C GLY A 169 -3.46 -5.80 -30.60
N VAL A 170 -2.35 -5.95 -29.88
CA VAL A 170 -1.04 -6.28 -30.47
C VAL A 170 -1.05 -7.66 -31.12
N LEU A 171 -1.70 -8.65 -30.50
CA LEU A 171 -1.79 -10.01 -31.04
C LEU A 171 -2.63 -10.04 -32.34
N VAL A 172 -3.73 -9.29 -32.38
CA VAL A 172 -4.55 -9.10 -33.58
C VAL A 172 -3.75 -8.45 -34.70
N LEU A 173 -2.99 -7.39 -34.42
CA LEU A 173 -2.11 -6.74 -35.41
C LEU A 173 -0.99 -7.65 -35.92
N ARG A 174 -0.51 -8.60 -35.11
CA ARG A 174 0.50 -9.58 -35.51
C ARG A 174 -0.06 -10.74 -36.33
N LEU A 175 -1.30 -11.16 -36.06
CA LEU A 175 -1.98 -12.25 -36.78
C LEU A 175 -2.64 -11.79 -38.08
N PHE A 176 -3.06 -10.52 -38.10
CA PHE A 176 -3.58 -9.83 -39.27
C PHE A 176 -2.74 -8.56 -39.47
N PRO A 177 -1.49 -8.69 -39.95
CA PRO A 177 -0.77 -7.51 -40.42
C PRO A 177 -1.66 -6.92 -41.51
N SER A 178 -2.19 -5.73 -41.28
CA SER A 178 -3.00 -5.01 -42.26
C SER A 178 -2.17 -4.96 -43.54
N GLY A 179 -2.57 -5.78 -44.52
CA GLY A 179 -1.99 -5.81 -45.84
C GLY A 179 -2.40 -4.55 -46.59
N GLU A 180 -1.93 -3.39 -46.14
CA GLU A 180 -1.82 -2.22 -46.97
C GLU A 180 -0.46 -2.29 -47.66
N ASN A 181 -0.42 -3.07 -48.73
CA ASN A 181 0.38 -2.67 -49.88
C ASN A 181 -0.53 -1.75 -50.72
N PRO A 182 -0.39 -0.41 -50.64
CA PRO A 182 -0.91 0.42 -51.71
C PRO A 182 -0.02 0.12 -52.94
N ALA A 183 -0.53 -0.76 -53.80
CA ALA A 183 -0.01 -1.05 -55.14
C ALA A 183 0.31 0.26 -55.87
N ALA A 184 1.48 0.35 -56.51
CA ALA A 184 1.65 0.15 -57.97
C ALA A 184 1.11 1.32 -58.80
#